data_AF-A0A931QIV7-F1
#
_entry.id   AF-A0A931QIV7-F1
#
_cell.length_a   1.000
_cell.length_b   1.000
_cell.length_c   1.000
_cell.angle_alpha   90.00
_cell.angle_beta   90.00
_cell.angle_gamma   90.00
#
_symmetry.space_group_name_H-M   'P 1'
#
loop_
_entity.id
_entity.type
_entity.pdbx_description
1 polymer ?
#
loop_
_entity_poly.entity_id
_entity_poly.type
_entity_poly.pdbx_seq_one_letter_code
_entity_poly.pdbx_strand_id
1 'polypeptide(L)' 'MWESFPPLPLGGIKTVPLASRPSKVGAEQVGHPHAPGRSFREFLRSLPDILAAGSFREAVSAVAGAAREG' A
#
# COMPACT_ATOMS: atom_id res chain seq x y z
N MET A 1 -18.34 8.62 -33.28
CA MET A 1 -18.08 10.05 -33.01
C MET A 1 -18.36 10.24 -31.53
N TRP A 2 -17.36 10.54 -30.70
CA TRP A 2 -17.62 10.84 -29.29
C TRP A 2 -18.36 12.17 -29.25
N GLU A 3 -19.54 12.23 -28.65
CA GLU A 3 -20.21 13.50 -28.47
C GLU A 3 -19.43 14.34 -27.45
N SER A 4 -19.23 15.61 -27.78
CA SER A 4 -18.55 16.56 -26.91
C SER A 4 -19.52 17.06 -25.86
N PHE A 5 -19.32 16.69 -24.60
CA PHE A 5 -20.10 17.21 -23.48
C PHE A 5 -19.55 18.57 -23.02
N PRO A 6 -20.43 19.51 -22.64
CA PRO A 6 -19.99 20.78 -22.05
C PRO A 6 -19.28 20.54 -20.69
N PRO A 7 -18.27 21.35 -20.33
CA PRO A 7 -17.59 21.23 -19.04
C PRO A 7 -18.54 21.38 -17.85
N LEU A 8 -18.28 20.61 -16.78
CA LEU A 8 -19.03 20.72 -15.53
C LEU A 8 -18.76 22.08 -14.85
N PRO A 9 -19.80 22.78 -14.33
CA PRO A 9 -19.61 24.01 -13.58
C PRO A 9 -18.97 23.70 -12.21
N LEU A 10 -17.84 24.34 -11.90
CA LEU A 10 -17.04 24.06 -10.69
C LEU A 10 -17.32 25.02 -9.51
N GLY A 11 -18.19 26.03 -9.69
CA GLY A 11 -18.37 27.13 -8.72
C GLY A 11 -18.86 26.74 -7.33
N GLY A 12 -19.44 25.55 -7.16
CA GLY A 12 -19.91 25.03 -5.86
C GLY A 12 -18.95 24.05 -5.17
N ILE A 13 -17.78 23.78 -5.75
CA ILE A 13 -16.87 22.75 -5.24
C ILE A 13 -16.15 23.24 -3.99
N LYS A 14 -16.32 22.52 -2.89
CA LYS A 14 -15.50 22.70 -1.69
C LYS A 14 -14.20 21.94 -1.87
N THR A 15 -13.09 22.66 -1.98
CA THR A 15 -11.76 22.06 -2.04
C THR A 15 -11.18 21.91 -0.64
N VAL A 16 -10.42 20.85 -0.43
CA VAL A 16 -9.56 20.68 0.75
C VAL A 16 -8.11 20.57 0.30
N PRO A 17 -7.13 21.05 1.09
CA PRO A 17 -5.73 20.84 0.76
C PRO A 17 -5.43 19.34 0.63
N LEU A 18 -4.80 18.95 -0.49
CA LEU A 18 -4.41 17.54 -0.67
C LEU A 18 -3.48 17.08 0.47
N ALA A 19 -2.64 17.97 0.97
CA ALA A 19 -1.75 17.74 2.10
C ALA A 19 -2.47 17.36 3.41
N SER A 20 -3.72 17.74 3.62
CA SER A 20 -4.47 17.41 4.84
C SER A 20 -5.34 16.16 4.71
N ARG A 21 -5.37 15.51 3.54
CA ARG A 21 -6.23 14.35 3.30
C ARG A 21 -5.71 13.12 4.09
N PRO A 22 -6.54 12.43 4.89
CA PRO A 22 -6.10 11.28 5.69
C PRO A 22 -5.76 10.04 4.85
N SER A 23 -6.44 9.85 3.73
CA SER A 23 -6.27 8.69 2.84
C SER A 23 -5.10 8.86 1.85
N LYS A 24 -3.91 9.17 2.36
CA LYS A 24 -2.68 9.26 1.56
C LYS A 24 -1.75 8.10 1.88
N VAL A 25 -1.00 7.66 0.88
CA VAL A 25 0.10 6.72 1.04
C VAL A 25 1.41 7.49 0.91
N GLY A 26 2.22 7.48 1.95
CA GLY A 26 3.57 8.03 1.96
C GLY A 26 4.56 7.13 1.21
N ALA A 27 5.67 7.70 0.76
CA ALA A 27 6.71 6.95 0.05
C ALA A 27 7.39 5.91 0.96
N GLU A 28 7.44 6.18 2.26
CA GLU A 28 7.91 5.26 3.29
C GLU A 28 7.00 4.04 3.49
N GLN A 29 5.73 4.14 3.06
CA GLN A 29 4.75 3.05 3.18
C GLN A 29 4.78 2.11 1.97
N VAL A 30 5.45 2.49 0.88
CA VAL A 30 5.61 1.60 -0.28
C VAL A 30 6.74 0.60 -0.05
N GLY A 31 6.57 -0.60 -0.61
CA GLY A 31 7.60 -1.62 -0.59
C GLY A 31 8.79 -1.26 -1.46
N HIS A 32 9.88 -2.00 -1.27
CA HIS A 32 11.08 -1.85 -2.09
C HIS A 32 11.12 -2.94 -3.17
N PRO A 33 11.58 -2.60 -4.39
CA PRO A 33 11.79 -3.59 -5.44
C PRO A 33 12.72 -4.72 -4.99
N HIS A 34 12.42 -5.94 -5.43
CA HIS A 34 13.35 -7.05 -5.30
C HIS A 34 14.51 -6.90 -6.29
N ALA A 35 15.67 -7.48 -5.97
CA ALA A 35 16.85 -7.44 -6.83
C ALA A 35 17.43 -8.86 -7.01
N PRO A 36 18.06 -9.16 -8.16
CA PRO A 36 18.72 -10.44 -8.38
C PRO A 36 19.72 -10.77 -7.26
N GLY A 37 19.77 -12.05 -6.87
CA GLY A 37 20.69 -12.54 -5.84
C GLY A 37 20.22 -12.28 -4.40
N ARG A 38 19.10 -11.57 -4.18
CA ARG A 38 18.52 -11.43 -2.85
C ARG A 38 17.79 -12.69 -2.40
N SER A 39 17.86 -12.94 -1.11
CA SER A 39 17.15 -14.05 -0.47
C SER A 39 15.64 -13.84 -0.43
N PHE A 40 14.89 -14.93 -0.27
CA PHE A 40 13.45 -14.86 -0.04
C PHE A 40 13.09 -14.08 1.24
N ARG A 41 13.94 -14.16 2.28
CA ARG A 41 13.80 -13.36 3.51
C ARG A 41 13.87 -11.86 3.20
N GLU A 42 14.77 -11.43 2.33
CA GLU A 42 14.87 -10.03 1.93
C GLU A 42 13.66 -9.57 1.11
N PHE A 43 13.13 -10.43 0.24
CA PHE A 43 11.85 -10.17 -0.44
C PHE A 43 10.72 -9.95 0.57
N LEU A 44 10.53 -10.85 1.53
CA LEU A 44 9.49 -10.67 2.55
C LEU A 44 9.67 -9.38 3.37
N ARG A 45 10.91 -8.97 3.62
CA ARG A 45 11.20 -7.71 4.29
C ARG A 45 10.93 -6.49 3.42
N SER A 46 11.00 -6.61 2.10
CA SER A 46 10.79 -5.50 1.18
C SER A 46 9.30 -5.19 0.91
N LEU A 47 8.38 -6.07 1.33
CA LEU A 47 6.93 -5.83 1.22
C LEU A 47 6.49 -4.62 2.07
N PRO A 48 5.54 -3.81 1.55
CA PRO A 48 4.98 -2.67 2.29
C PRO A 48 4.30 -3.12 3.59
N ASP A 49 4.23 -2.25 4.60
CA ASP A 49 3.50 -2.54 5.85
C ASP A 49 2.03 -2.05 5.81
N ILE A 50 1.45 -2.04 4.61
CA ILE A 50 0.07 -1.66 4.35
C ILE A 50 -0.59 -2.71 3.47
N LEU A 51 -1.92 -2.62 3.32
CA LEU A 51 -2.72 -3.59 2.55
C LEU A 51 -2.56 -5.01 3.13
N ALA A 52 -2.60 -6.04 2.29
CA ALA A 52 -2.54 -7.44 2.72
C ALA A 52 -1.17 -7.88 3.27
N ALA A 53 -0.11 -7.09 3.06
CA ALA A 53 1.24 -7.47 3.49
C ALA A 53 1.40 -7.43 5.02
N GLY A 54 0.71 -6.51 5.72
CA GLY A 54 0.65 -6.50 7.18
C GLY A 54 0.01 -7.78 7.73
N SER A 55 -1.22 -8.10 7.28
CA SER A 55 -1.93 -9.32 7.68
C SER A 55 -1.15 -10.60 7.34
N PHE A 56 -0.44 -10.61 6.21
CA PHE A 56 0.43 -11.72 5.86
C PHE A 56 1.56 -11.92 6.87
N ARG A 57 2.24 -10.84 7.31
CA ARG A 57 3.33 -10.92 8.32
C ARG A 57 2.83 -11.43 9.67
N GLU A 58 1.65 -10.98 10.09
CA GLU A 58 1.00 -11.46 11.32
C GLU A 58 0.71 -12.96 11.24
N ALA A 59 0.09 -13.41 10.15
CA ALA A 59 -0.23 -14.82 9.94
C ALA A 59 1.03 -15.71 9.92
N VAL A 60 2.07 -15.30 9.19
CA VAL A 60 3.35 -16.02 9.15
C VAL A 60 3.99 -16.09 10.54
N SER A 61 3.93 -15.00 11.31
CA SER A 61 4.51 -14.97 12.66
C SER A 61 3.78 -15.91 13.60
N ALA A 62 2.45 -15.95 13.55
CA ALA A 62 1.63 -16.87 14.34
C ALA A 62 1.93 -18.34 14.01
N VAL A 63 1.95 -18.71 12.72
CA VAL A 63 2.24 -20.08 12.28
C VAL A 63 3.66 -20.50 12.68
N ALA A 64 4.65 -19.64 12.44
CA ALA A 64 6.03 -19.95 12.77
C ALA A 64 6.28 -19.99 14.28
N GLY A 65 5.54 -19.22 15.09
CA GLY A 65 5.56 -19.30 16.54
C GLY A 65 5.06 -20.66 17.02
N ALA A 66 3.86 -21.05 16.60
CA ALA A 66 3.25 -22.34 16.95
C ALA A 66 4.14 -23.53 16.57
N ALA A 67 4.80 -23.48 15.41
CA ALA A 67 5.71 -24.54 14.95
C ALA A 67 7.02 -24.66 15.76
N ARG A 68 7.41 -23.64 16.54
CA ARG A 68 8.61 -23.68 17.40
C ARG A 68 8.32 -24.13 18.82
N GLU A 69 7.07 -23.96 19.25
CA GLU A 69 6.61 -24.26 20.60
C GLU A 69 6.06 -25.69 20.74
N GLY A 70 5.71 -26.34 19.62
CA GLY A 70 5.36 -27.76 19.56
C GLY A 70 6.55 -28.66 19.31
#